data_AF-A0AAQ3WBP2-F1
#
_entry.id   AF-A0AAQ3WBP2-F1
#
_cell.length_a   1.000
_cell.length_b   1.000
_cell.length_c   1.000
_cell.angle_alpha   90.00
_cell.angle_beta   90.00
_cell.angle_gamma   90.00
#
_symmetry.space_group_name_H-M   'P 1'
#
loop_
_entity.id
_entity.type
_entity.pdbx_description
1 polymer ?
#
loop_
_entity_poly.entity_id
_entity_poly.type
_entity_poly.pdbx_seq_one_letter_code
_entity_poly.pdbx_strand_id
1 'polypeptide(L)'
;MFFTFMRGVVRVVLFLINGNAHYEKKDRIPQNENYILVAPHRTWWEPLYLAVGGSPKKFSFMAKKELFKNPFLSFILKHANAFPVDREKPGPSAIKTPVKSLKSTDLSLVMFPSGTRHSSELKGGVALIAKMAKVKIVPAVYQGPLTLKDLFKRRRVTVRFGEPIDVSDIAKMDKEGIAEVERRMQATFDSLDQEIDPNFKYEVKEK
;
A
#
# COMPACT_ATOMS: atom_id res chain seq x y z
N MET A 1 5.34 -6.36 19.33
CA MET A 1 5.37 -5.16 20.20
C MET A 1 6.04 -3.98 19.51
N PHE A 2 7.24 -4.16 18.93
CA PHE A 2 7.96 -3.09 18.22
C PHE A 2 7.14 -2.36 17.13
N PHE A 3 6.53 -3.08 16.18
CA PHE A 3 5.73 -2.46 15.11
C PHE A 3 4.61 -1.55 15.63
N THR A 4 3.86 -2.03 16.64
CA THR A 4 2.75 -1.29 17.23
C THR A 4 3.24 -0.02 17.92
N PHE A 5 4.34 -0.11 18.67
CA PHE A 5 4.99 1.04 19.29
C PHE A 5 5.45 2.05 18.24
N MET A 6 6.20 1.61 17.23
CA MET A 6 6.70 2.47 16.17
C MET A 6 5.59 3.13 15.35
N ARG A 7 4.48 2.43 15.10
CA ARG A 7 3.30 3.03 14.48
C ARG A 7 2.73 4.18 15.33
N GLY A 8 2.73 4.03 16.65
CA GLY A 8 2.37 5.11 17.58
C GLY A 8 3.29 6.32 17.45
N VAL A 9 4.62 6.09 17.46
CA VAL A 9 5.63 7.14 17.25
C VAL A 9 5.42 7.84 15.89
N VAL A 10 5.26 7.06 14.81
CA VAL A 10 5.01 7.59 13.46
C VAL A 10 3.74 8.42 13.42
N ARG A 11 2.65 8.00 14.08
CA ARG A 11 1.42 8.79 14.17
C ARG A 11 1.65 10.16 14.82
N VAL A 12 2.43 10.21 15.90
CA VAL A 12 2.79 11.48 16.57
C VAL A 12 3.65 12.35 15.65
N VAL A 13 4.68 11.77 15.00
CA VAL A 13 5.55 12.51 14.07
C VAL A 13 4.75 13.08 12.89
N LEU A 14 3.88 12.29 12.27
CA LEU A 14 3.01 12.76 11.18
C LEU A 14 2.09 13.89 11.64
N PHE A 15 1.52 13.78 12.84
CA PHE A 15 0.71 14.83 13.44
C PHE A 15 1.48 16.14 13.65
N LEU A 16 2.72 16.07 14.15
CA LEU A 16 3.54 17.26 14.37
C LEU A 16 3.92 17.95 13.05
N ILE A 17 4.25 17.15 12.02
CA ILE A 17 4.67 17.65 10.70
C ILE A 17 3.49 18.27 9.94
N ASN A 18 2.40 17.54 9.75
CA ASN A 18 1.33 17.93 8.83
C ASN A 18 -0.07 18.06 9.48
N GLY A 19 -0.18 17.87 10.79
CA GLY A 19 -1.46 17.94 11.50
C GLY A 19 -2.26 16.64 11.40
N ASN A 20 -3.57 16.73 11.68
CA ASN A 20 -4.42 15.56 11.79
C ASN A 20 -4.78 14.98 10.41
N ALA A 21 -4.42 13.71 10.20
CA ALA A 21 -4.85 12.95 9.04
C ALA A 21 -6.27 12.40 9.26
N HIS A 22 -7.09 12.50 8.21
CA HIS A 22 -8.44 11.96 8.19
C HIS A 22 -8.40 10.57 7.59
N TYR A 23 -8.94 9.59 8.30
CA TYR A 23 -9.04 8.21 7.84
C TYR A 23 -10.51 7.89 7.65
N GLU A 24 -10.91 7.67 6.40
CA GLU A 24 -12.31 7.51 6.02
C GLU A 24 -12.60 6.08 5.59
N LYS A 25 -13.82 5.60 5.85
CA LYS A 25 -14.28 4.25 5.48
C LYS A 25 -13.46 3.11 6.08
N LYS A 26 -12.98 3.29 7.32
CA LYS A 26 -12.19 2.29 8.05
C LYS A 26 -12.95 0.99 8.32
N ASP A 27 -14.27 1.06 8.36
CA ASP A 27 -15.20 -0.06 8.49
C ASP A 27 -15.09 -1.08 7.34
N ARG A 28 -14.59 -0.67 6.17
CA ARG A 28 -14.34 -1.55 5.02
C ARG A 28 -13.10 -2.45 5.18
N ILE A 29 -12.25 -2.16 6.16
CA ILE A 29 -11.02 -2.92 6.37
C ILE A 29 -11.35 -4.25 7.06
N PRO A 30 -10.95 -5.41 6.50
CA PRO A 30 -11.14 -6.68 7.16
C PRO A 30 -10.38 -6.75 8.50
N GLN A 31 -11.08 -7.08 9.59
CA GLN A 31 -10.51 -7.06 10.94
C GLN A 31 -9.78 -8.37 11.29
N ASN A 32 -10.35 -9.52 10.89
CA ASN A 32 -9.93 -10.85 11.37
C ASN A 32 -9.24 -11.71 10.29
N GLU A 33 -8.96 -11.14 9.12
CA GLU A 33 -8.27 -11.83 8.03
C GLU A 33 -7.10 -10.98 7.52
N ASN A 34 -6.15 -11.62 6.84
CA ASN A 34 -5.11 -10.91 6.12
C ASN A 34 -5.63 -10.46 4.75
N TYR A 35 -5.08 -9.35 4.28
CA TYR A 35 -5.40 -8.77 2.99
C TYR A 35 -4.17 -8.07 2.40
N ILE A 36 -4.28 -7.66 1.13
CA ILE A 36 -3.29 -6.80 0.49
C ILE A 36 -3.87 -5.39 0.42
N LEU A 37 -3.33 -4.46 1.21
CA LEU A 37 -3.63 -3.04 1.11
C LEU A 37 -2.88 -2.45 -0.09
N VAL A 38 -3.62 -1.99 -1.09
CA VAL A 38 -3.05 -1.40 -2.30
C VAL A 38 -3.39 0.06 -2.43
N ALA A 39 -2.46 0.83 -2.98
CA ALA A 39 -2.66 2.24 -3.30
C ALA A 39 -1.84 2.63 -4.53
N PRO A 40 -2.23 3.69 -5.26
CA PRO A 40 -1.33 4.38 -6.17
C PRO A 40 -0.07 4.85 -5.44
N HIS A 41 1.09 4.86 -6.10
CA HIS A 41 2.33 5.31 -5.46
C HIS A 41 2.58 6.80 -5.75
N ARG A 42 2.26 7.71 -4.82
CA ARG A 42 2.38 9.16 -5.02
C ARG A 42 3.55 9.78 -4.29
N THR A 43 3.88 9.29 -3.10
CA THR A 43 4.88 9.90 -2.21
C THR A 43 5.74 8.86 -1.50
N TRP A 44 6.80 9.29 -0.81
CA TRP A 44 7.61 8.39 0.03
C TRP A 44 6.99 8.11 1.40
N TRP A 45 6.09 8.97 1.87
CA TRP A 45 5.51 8.90 3.21
C TRP A 45 4.10 8.32 3.23
N GLU A 46 3.41 8.21 2.10
CA GLU A 46 2.10 7.54 2.07
C GLU A 46 2.11 6.10 2.63
N PRO A 47 3.18 5.26 2.54
CA PRO A 47 3.16 3.97 3.22
C PRO A 47 3.00 4.12 4.74
N LEU A 48 3.48 5.22 5.32
CA LEU A 48 3.33 5.52 6.75
C LEU A 48 1.88 5.88 7.09
N TYR A 49 1.24 6.71 6.28
CA TYR A 49 -0.18 7.04 6.47
C TYR A 49 -1.07 5.80 6.31
N LEU A 50 -0.80 4.95 5.32
CA LEU A 50 -1.51 3.68 5.14
C LEU A 50 -1.33 2.76 6.36
N ALA A 51 -0.10 2.62 6.87
CA ALA A 51 0.19 1.79 8.05
C ALA A 51 -0.50 2.29 9.33
N VAL A 52 -0.59 3.62 9.51
CA VAL A 52 -1.33 4.23 10.64
C VAL A 52 -2.84 4.05 10.46
N GLY A 53 -3.36 4.32 9.26
CA GLY A 53 -4.78 4.21 8.94
C GLY A 53 -5.32 2.79 9.07
N GLY A 54 -4.53 1.80 8.67
CA GLY A 54 -4.87 0.38 8.78
C GLY A 54 -4.85 -0.19 10.22
N SER A 55 -4.59 0.63 11.23
CA SER A 55 -4.66 0.20 12.63
C SER A 55 -6.05 -0.32 13.01
N PRO A 56 -6.16 -1.47 13.71
CA PRO A 56 -5.09 -2.14 14.49
C PRO A 56 -4.18 -3.11 13.71
N LYS A 57 -4.53 -3.50 12.48
CA LYS A 57 -3.79 -4.49 11.68
C LYS A 57 -2.31 -4.12 11.53
N LYS A 58 -1.46 -5.16 11.52
CA LYS A 58 -0.02 -5.05 11.29
C LYS A 58 0.30 -5.41 9.85
N PHE A 59 1.37 -4.82 9.33
CA PHE A 59 1.72 -4.97 7.92
C PHE A 59 3.14 -5.47 7.75
N SER A 60 3.35 -6.16 6.63
CA SER A 60 4.63 -6.33 5.95
C SER A 60 4.69 -5.41 4.71
N PHE A 61 5.89 -5.11 4.24
CA PHE A 61 6.12 -4.18 3.14
C PHE A 61 7.12 -4.70 2.12
N MET A 62 6.87 -4.45 0.84
CA MET A 62 7.82 -4.69 -0.24
C MET A 62 8.68 -3.44 -0.49
N ALA A 63 9.92 -3.46 -0.02
CA ALA A 63 10.85 -2.34 -0.14
C ALA A 63 11.95 -2.62 -1.17
N LYS A 64 12.38 -1.58 -1.90
CA LYS A 64 13.43 -1.68 -2.92
C LYS A 64 14.71 -2.24 -2.29
N LYS A 65 15.31 -3.30 -2.87
CA LYS A 65 16.44 -4.04 -2.29
C LYS A 65 17.63 -3.14 -1.92
N GLU A 66 17.86 -2.07 -2.67
CA GLU A 66 18.93 -1.09 -2.44
C GLU A 66 18.80 -0.38 -1.08
N LEU A 67 17.58 -0.22 -0.55
CA LEU A 67 17.36 0.38 0.76
C LEU A 67 17.93 -0.46 1.91
N PHE A 68 18.09 -1.78 1.69
CA PHE A 68 18.65 -2.70 2.68
C PHE A 68 20.19 -2.70 2.70
N LYS A 69 20.85 -2.03 1.74
CA LYS A 69 22.31 -1.88 1.73
C LYS A 69 22.82 -0.94 2.82
N ASN A 70 22.01 0.04 3.23
CA ASN A 70 22.33 0.92 4.34
C ASN A 70 21.96 0.22 5.67
N PRO A 71 22.91 0.00 6.60
CA PRO A 71 22.65 -0.76 7.84
C PRO A 71 21.55 -0.17 8.72
N PHE A 72 21.47 1.16 8.82
CA PHE A 72 20.46 1.86 9.60
C PHE A 72 19.07 1.71 9.00
N LEU A 73 18.92 1.94 7.69
CA LEU A 73 17.65 1.71 6.99
C LEU A 73 17.25 0.24 7.02
N SER A 74 18.20 -0.68 6.84
CA SER A 74 17.97 -2.12 6.91
C SER A 74 17.44 -2.54 8.27
N PHE A 75 17.99 -2.00 9.36
CA PHE A 75 17.49 -2.23 10.71
C PHE A 75 16.04 -1.76 10.84
N ILE A 76 15.73 -0.52 10.47
CA ILE A 76 14.36 0.03 10.56
C ILE A 76 13.38 -0.79 9.72
N LEU A 77 13.73 -1.08 8.46
CA LEU A 77 12.89 -1.81 7.52
C LEU A 77 12.57 -3.23 8.02
N LYS A 78 13.57 -3.97 8.50
CA LYS A 78 13.36 -5.32 9.04
C LYS A 78 12.42 -5.30 10.25
N HIS A 79 12.59 -4.34 11.16
CA HIS A 79 11.72 -4.23 12.34
C HIS A 79 10.31 -3.69 12.00
N ALA A 80 10.15 -3.05 10.84
CA ALA A 80 8.86 -2.71 10.25
C ALA A 80 8.23 -3.87 9.43
N ASN A 81 8.79 -5.09 9.52
CA ASN A 81 8.41 -6.27 8.74
C ASN A 81 8.56 -6.11 7.21
N ALA A 82 9.43 -5.22 6.75
CA ALA A 82 9.71 -5.05 5.33
C ALA A 82 10.73 -6.09 4.83
N PHE A 83 10.58 -6.53 3.59
CA PHE A 83 11.51 -7.42 2.91
C PHE A 83 11.97 -6.83 1.57
N PRO A 84 13.20 -7.14 1.12
CA PRO A 84 13.75 -6.60 -0.11
C PRO A 84 13.08 -7.21 -1.34
N VAL A 85 12.81 -6.39 -2.34
CA VAL A 85 12.40 -6.82 -3.68
C VAL A 85 13.28 -6.15 -4.74
N ASP A 86 13.69 -6.93 -5.73
CA ASP A 86 14.26 -6.43 -6.97
C ASP A 86 13.13 -5.96 -7.89
N ARG A 87 13.00 -4.65 -8.07
CA ARG A 87 11.94 -4.05 -8.88
C ARG A 87 12.28 -4.02 -10.37
N GLU A 88 13.57 -4.16 -10.71
CA GLU A 88 14.06 -4.14 -12.09
C GLU A 88 14.07 -5.55 -12.69
N LYS A 89 14.48 -6.53 -11.88
CA LYS A 89 14.51 -7.95 -12.25
C LYS A 89 13.78 -8.79 -11.19
N PRO A 90 12.43 -8.72 -11.13
CA PRO A 90 11.66 -9.46 -10.13
C PRO A 90 11.78 -10.97 -10.36
N GLY A 91 12.40 -11.66 -9.41
CA GLY A 91 12.46 -13.12 -9.37
C GLY A 91 11.25 -13.77 -8.67
N PRO A 92 11.20 -15.11 -8.59
CA PRO A 92 10.09 -15.84 -7.94
C PRO A 92 9.82 -15.45 -6.48
N SER A 93 10.83 -14.98 -5.76
CA SER A 93 10.71 -14.50 -4.38
C SER A 93 9.82 -13.26 -4.24
N ALA A 94 9.67 -12.45 -5.29
CA ALA A 94 8.77 -11.29 -5.30
C ALA A 94 7.30 -11.68 -5.10
N ILE A 95 6.93 -12.93 -5.44
CA ILE A 95 5.60 -13.50 -5.22
C ILE A 95 5.59 -14.47 -4.04
N LYS A 96 6.55 -15.40 -3.96
CA LYS A 96 6.56 -16.46 -2.94
C LYS A 96 6.70 -15.91 -1.51
N THR A 97 7.51 -14.88 -1.30
CA THR A 97 7.72 -14.27 0.01
C THR A 97 6.45 -13.63 0.57
N PRO A 98 5.77 -12.70 -0.13
CA PRO A 98 4.50 -12.14 0.36
C PRO A 98 3.42 -13.20 0.53
N VAL A 99 3.29 -14.17 -0.38
CA VAL A 99 2.32 -15.27 -0.24
C VAL A 99 2.57 -16.07 1.03
N LYS A 100 3.83 -16.41 1.33
CA LYS A 100 4.18 -17.09 2.58
C LYS A 100 3.81 -16.25 3.79
N SER A 101 4.18 -14.97 3.81
CA SER A 101 3.87 -14.05 4.92
C SER A 101 2.37 -13.96 5.19
N LEU A 102 1.56 -13.77 4.14
CA LEU A 102 0.10 -13.65 4.23
C LEU A 102 -0.57 -14.93 4.76
N LYS A 103 0.03 -16.11 4.52
CA LYS A 103 -0.51 -17.39 5.00
C LYS A 103 -0.02 -17.79 6.38
N SER A 104 1.23 -17.46 6.74
CA SER A 104 1.88 -18.01 7.94
C SER A 104 2.00 -17.04 9.10
N THR A 105 1.51 -15.80 8.96
CA THR A 105 1.60 -14.76 9.99
C THR A 105 0.31 -13.96 10.03
N ASP A 106 0.05 -13.19 11.11
CA ASP A 106 -1.02 -12.18 11.15
C ASP A 106 -0.51 -10.82 10.64
N LEU A 107 0.14 -10.82 9.48
CA LEU A 107 0.60 -9.63 8.78
C LEU A 107 -0.10 -9.52 7.44
N SER A 108 -0.87 -8.44 7.27
CA SER A 108 -1.33 -8.01 5.95
C SER A 108 -0.19 -7.39 5.15
N LEU A 109 -0.36 -7.20 3.84
CA LEU A 109 0.69 -6.67 2.98
C LEU A 109 0.31 -5.27 2.52
N VAL A 110 1.22 -4.29 2.62
CA VAL A 110 1.10 -3.03 1.88
C VAL A 110 1.90 -3.14 0.60
N MET A 111 1.24 -2.91 -0.53
CA MET A 111 1.86 -3.02 -1.86
C MET A 111 1.39 -1.90 -2.78
N PHE A 112 2.31 -1.35 -3.55
CA PHE A 112 2.01 -0.35 -4.59
C PHE A 112 2.08 -1.04 -5.95
N PRO A 113 0.96 -1.22 -6.68
CA PRO A 113 0.94 -2.09 -7.86
C PRO A 113 1.88 -1.64 -8.98
N SER A 114 2.10 -0.33 -9.15
CA SER A 114 3.08 0.19 -10.13
C SER A 114 4.54 -0.05 -9.74
N GLY A 115 4.80 -0.31 -8.45
CA GLY A 115 6.14 -0.49 -7.89
C GLY A 115 7.01 0.77 -7.87
N THR A 116 6.52 1.91 -8.38
CA THR A 116 7.27 3.16 -8.48
C THR A 116 6.33 4.36 -8.53
N ARG A 117 6.80 5.54 -8.10
CA ARG A 117 6.01 6.79 -8.19
C ARG A 117 6.07 7.46 -9.55
N HIS A 118 6.80 6.83 -10.48
CA HIS A 118 7.08 7.35 -11.82
C HIS A 118 6.31 6.60 -12.89
N SER A 119 5.31 5.81 -12.51
CA SER A 119 4.39 5.13 -13.42
C SER A 119 3.06 4.88 -12.71
N SER A 120 1.96 5.03 -13.45
CA SER A 120 0.61 4.61 -13.08
C SER A 120 0.26 3.21 -13.59
N GLU A 121 1.10 2.61 -14.43
CA GLU A 121 0.89 1.27 -14.96
C GLU A 121 0.92 0.25 -13.81
N LEU A 122 -0.21 -0.42 -13.59
CA LEU A 122 -0.32 -1.46 -12.57
C LEU A 122 0.36 -2.73 -13.08
N LYS A 123 0.99 -3.47 -12.17
CA LYS A 123 1.63 -4.75 -12.47
C LYS A 123 0.85 -5.90 -11.85
N GLY A 124 0.76 -7.02 -12.57
CA GLY A 124 0.00 -8.20 -12.16
C GLY A 124 0.46 -8.93 -10.89
N GLY A 125 1.54 -8.50 -10.24
CA GLY A 125 2.05 -9.11 -9.01
C GLY A 125 1.02 -9.15 -7.88
N VAL A 126 0.19 -8.10 -7.74
CA VAL A 126 -0.89 -8.08 -6.73
C VAL A 126 -1.91 -9.19 -6.99
N ALA A 127 -2.36 -9.34 -8.24
CA ALA A 127 -3.35 -10.34 -8.63
C ALA A 127 -2.86 -11.77 -8.34
N LEU A 128 -1.61 -12.06 -8.71
CA LEU A 128 -0.97 -13.35 -8.44
C LEU A 128 -0.84 -13.63 -6.93
N ILE A 129 -0.37 -12.65 -6.15
CA ILE A 129 -0.22 -12.81 -4.69
C ILE A 129 -1.58 -13.02 -4.05
N ALA A 130 -2.60 -12.23 -4.38
CA ALA A 130 -3.95 -12.34 -3.84
C ALA A 130 -4.56 -13.72 -4.10
N LYS A 131 -4.50 -14.20 -5.36
CA LYS A 131 -5.02 -15.51 -5.75
C LYS A 131 -4.30 -16.65 -5.03
N MET A 132 -2.97 -16.62 -4.97
CA MET A 132 -2.16 -17.67 -4.34
C MET A 132 -2.31 -17.68 -2.81
N ALA A 133 -2.41 -16.51 -2.19
CA ALA A 133 -2.61 -16.34 -0.75
C ALA A 133 -4.05 -16.58 -0.31
N LYS A 134 -5.02 -16.53 -1.24
CA LYS A 134 -6.47 -16.58 -0.97
C LYS A 134 -6.91 -15.44 -0.05
N VAL A 135 -6.46 -14.22 -0.35
CA VAL A 135 -6.79 -13.02 0.42
C VAL A 135 -7.40 -11.96 -0.49
N LYS A 136 -8.21 -11.08 0.08
CA LYS A 136 -8.80 -9.93 -0.63
C LYS A 136 -7.76 -8.83 -0.86
N ILE A 137 -8.03 -8.01 -1.86
CA ILE A 137 -7.30 -6.77 -2.13
C ILE A 137 -8.12 -5.62 -1.53
N VAL A 138 -7.54 -4.77 -0.70
CA VAL A 138 -8.21 -3.60 -0.13
C VAL A 138 -7.61 -2.36 -0.79
N PRO A 139 -8.34 -1.68 -1.69
CA PRO A 139 -7.89 -0.44 -2.28
C PRO A 139 -7.87 0.69 -1.25
N ALA A 140 -6.93 1.61 -1.38
CA ALA A 140 -6.91 2.87 -0.65
C ALA A 140 -6.26 3.96 -1.51
N VAL A 141 -6.63 5.21 -1.24
CA VAL A 141 -5.98 6.38 -1.84
C VAL A 141 -5.52 7.33 -0.76
N TYR A 142 -4.38 7.98 -1.01
CA TYR A 142 -3.87 9.09 -0.21
C TYR A 142 -4.06 10.38 -1.00
N GLN A 143 -4.82 11.33 -0.44
CA GLN A 143 -4.91 12.70 -0.93
C GLN A 143 -4.35 13.64 0.12
N GLY A 144 -3.33 14.40 -0.26
CA GLY A 144 -2.65 15.32 0.63
C GLY A 144 -1.40 15.91 -0.03
N PRO A 145 -0.50 16.50 0.75
CA PRO A 145 0.76 17.02 0.23
C PRO A 145 1.52 16.00 -0.62
N LEU A 146 2.00 16.44 -1.79
CA LEU A 146 2.79 15.65 -2.73
C LEU A 146 4.29 16.01 -2.68
N THR A 147 4.64 17.13 -2.03
CA THR A 147 6.02 17.59 -1.85
C THR A 147 6.33 17.71 -0.36
N LEU A 148 7.61 17.55 0.01
CA LEU A 148 8.04 17.74 1.40
C LEU A 148 7.71 19.17 1.88
N LYS A 149 7.91 20.18 1.03
CA LYS A 149 7.57 21.58 1.35
C LYS A 149 6.10 21.74 1.70
N ASP A 150 5.19 21.11 0.95
CA ASP A 150 3.76 21.19 1.23
C ASP A 150 3.35 20.36 2.46
N LEU A 151 4.11 19.32 2.79
CA LEU A 151 3.87 18.50 3.98
C LEU A 151 4.08 19.29 5.28
N PHE A 152 4.93 20.31 5.27
CA PHE A 152 5.10 21.22 6.42
C PHE A 152 4.07 22.37 6.47
N LYS A 153 3.21 22.51 5.43
CA LYS A 153 2.15 23.53 5.41
C LYS A 153 0.87 23.09 6.12
N ARG A 154 0.87 21.91 6.75
CA ARG A 154 -0.28 21.35 7.48
C ARG A 154 -1.57 21.30 6.65
N ARG A 155 -1.43 20.96 5.36
CA ARG A 155 -2.60 20.77 4.49
C ARG A 155 -3.30 19.47 4.87
N ARG A 156 -4.62 19.44 4.71
CA ARG A 156 -5.44 18.26 5.00
C ARG A 156 -4.85 17.04 4.28
N VAL A 157 -4.68 15.96 5.04
CA VAL A 157 -4.44 14.61 4.52
C VAL A 157 -5.69 13.80 4.74
N THR A 158 -6.13 13.12 3.69
CA THR A 158 -7.20 12.14 3.72
C THR A 158 -6.65 10.82 3.17
N VAL A 159 -6.85 9.75 3.92
CA VAL A 159 -6.72 8.37 3.43
C VAL A 159 -8.10 7.75 3.45
N ARG A 160 -8.58 7.31 2.29
CA ARG A 160 -9.87 6.63 2.17
C ARG A 160 -9.66 5.18 1.73
N PHE A 161 -10.35 4.27 2.40
CA PHE A 161 -10.35 2.85 2.08
C PHE A 161 -11.54 2.48 1.19
N GLY A 162 -11.29 1.63 0.20
CA GLY A 162 -12.28 1.07 -0.72
C GLY A 162 -12.85 -0.25 -0.22
N GLU A 163 -13.90 -0.72 -0.90
CA GLU A 163 -14.45 -2.04 -0.65
C GLU A 163 -13.41 -3.12 -1.01
N PRO A 164 -13.27 -4.18 -0.20
CA PRO A 164 -12.38 -5.29 -0.53
C PRO A 164 -12.78 -5.96 -1.85
N ILE A 165 -11.82 -6.08 -2.76
CA ILE A 165 -11.96 -6.80 -4.02
C ILE A 165 -11.62 -8.27 -3.75
N ASP A 166 -12.62 -9.14 -3.90
CA ASP A 166 -12.41 -10.57 -4.00
C ASP A 166 -12.01 -10.93 -5.45
N VAL A 167 -11.07 -11.87 -5.57
CA VAL A 167 -10.55 -12.39 -6.84
C VAL A 167 -10.78 -13.90 -6.96
N SER A 168 -11.60 -14.46 -6.07
CA SER A 168 -11.96 -15.87 -6.07
C SER A 168 -12.81 -16.26 -7.30
N ASP A 169 -13.60 -15.31 -7.80
CA ASP A 169 -14.42 -15.41 -9.02
C ASP A 169 -13.61 -15.55 -10.31
N ILE A 170 -12.37 -15.06 -10.34
CA ILE A 170 -11.49 -15.17 -11.51
C ILE A 170 -10.81 -16.54 -11.51
N ALA A 171 -11.26 -17.45 -12.37
CA ALA A 171 -10.82 -18.85 -12.38
C ALA A 171 -9.30 -19.02 -12.57
N LYS A 172 -8.71 -18.29 -13.52
CA LYS A 172 -7.28 -18.33 -13.87
C LYS A 172 -6.68 -16.93 -13.81
N MET A 173 -5.44 -16.83 -13.29
CA MET A 173 -4.64 -15.61 -13.35
C MET A 173 -3.72 -15.65 -14.58
N ASP A 174 -4.34 -15.79 -15.75
CA ASP A 174 -3.74 -15.53 -17.05
C ASP A 174 -3.81 -14.03 -17.38
N LYS A 175 -3.53 -13.64 -18.63
CA LYS A 175 -3.45 -12.24 -19.04
C LYS A 175 -4.79 -11.52 -18.80
N GLU A 176 -5.89 -12.16 -19.14
CA GLU A 176 -7.24 -11.63 -19.02
C GLU A 176 -7.65 -11.52 -17.55
N GLY A 177 -7.39 -12.55 -16.75
CA GLY A 177 -7.66 -12.53 -15.31
C GLY A 177 -6.86 -11.44 -14.58
N ILE A 178 -5.58 -11.27 -14.92
CA ILE A 178 -4.74 -10.20 -14.37
C ILE A 178 -5.27 -8.83 -14.76
N ALA A 179 -5.58 -8.62 -16.04
CA ALA A 179 -6.10 -7.34 -16.54
C ALA A 179 -7.43 -6.97 -15.86
N GLU A 180 -8.31 -7.95 -15.57
CA GLU A 180 -9.55 -7.70 -14.86
C GLU A 180 -9.31 -7.24 -13.41
N VAL A 181 -8.35 -7.83 -12.70
CA VAL A 181 -7.97 -7.37 -11.35
C VAL A 181 -7.40 -5.96 -11.40
N GLU A 182 -6.53 -5.66 -12.37
CA GLU A 182 -5.97 -4.32 -12.56
C GLU A 182 -7.05 -3.29 -12.87
N ARG A 183 -8.02 -3.63 -13.73
CA ARG A 183 -9.17 -2.78 -14.04
C ARG A 183 -10.02 -2.49 -12.80
N ARG A 184 -10.35 -3.53 -12.00
CA ARG A 184 -11.10 -3.36 -10.73
C ARG A 184 -10.36 -2.46 -9.75
N MET A 185 -9.04 -2.65 -9.61
CA MET A 185 -8.21 -1.80 -8.74
C MET A 185 -8.19 -0.36 -9.22
N GLN A 186 -7.92 -0.12 -10.50
CA GLN A 186 -7.84 1.23 -11.07
C GLN A 186 -9.17 1.96 -10.95
N ALA A 187 -10.28 1.32 -11.34
CA ALA A 187 -11.61 1.90 -11.21
C ALA A 187 -11.95 2.26 -9.75
N THR A 188 -11.53 1.44 -8.79
CA THR A 188 -11.73 1.74 -7.37
C THR A 188 -10.85 2.91 -6.92
N PHE A 189 -9.60 2.99 -7.34
CA PHE A 189 -8.75 4.15 -7.05
C PHE A 189 -9.36 5.45 -7.57
N ASP A 190 -9.83 5.44 -8.83
CA ASP A 190 -10.42 6.62 -9.48
C ASP A 190 -11.70 7.06 -8.76
N SER A 191 -12.58 6.11 -8.41
CA SER A 191 -13.80 6.39 -7.63
C SER A 191 -13.46 6.99 -6.26
N LEU A 192 -12.52 6.38 -5.53
CA LEU A 192 -12.12 6.87 -4.22
C LEU A 192 -11.55 8.28 -4.28
N ASP A 193 -10.75 8.60 -5.30
CA ASP A 193 -10.21 9.93 -5.45
C ASP A 193 -11.29 10.96 -5.75
N GLN A 194 -12.18 10.68 -6.70
CA GLN A 194 -13.29 11.56 -7.08
C GLN A 194 -14.26 11.80 -5.93
N GLU A 195 -14.55 10.77 -5.14
CA GLU A 195 -15.42 10.93 -3.98
C GLU A 195 -14.77 11.77 -2.86
N ILE A 196 -13.43 11.88 -2.77
CA ILE A 196 -12.77 12.73 -1.77
C ILE A 196 -12.78 14.17 -2.25
N ASP A 197 -12.37 14.38 -3.50
CA ASP A 197 -12.34 15.67 -4.18
C ASP A 197 -12.57 15.43 -5.68
N PRO A 198 -13.74 15.81 -6.22
CA PRO A 198 -14.05 15.63 -7.65
C PRO A 198 -13.10 16.36 -8.60
N ASN A 199 -12.37 17.37 -8.10
CA ASN A 199 -11.41 18.13 -8.88
C ASN A 199 -9.98 17.59 -8.75
N PHE A 200 -9.78 16.55 -7.93
CA PHE A 200 -8.47 15.97 -7.74
C PHE A 200 -7.96 15.30 -9.01
N LYS A 201 -6.80 15.74 -9.48
CA LYS A 201 -6.04 15.09 -10.55
C LYS A 201 -4.63 14.86 -10.06
N TYR A 202 -4.20 13.60 -10.06
CA TYR A 202 -2.81 13.25 -9.79
C TYR A 202 -2.08 13.00 -11.11
N GLU A 203 -1.05 13.79 -11.37
CA GLU A 203 -0.14 13.59 -12.49
C GLU A 203 1.12 12.86 -12.01
N VAL A 204 1.42 11.74 -12.67
CA VAL A 204 2.64 10.99 -12.44
C VAL A 204 3.83 11.84 -12.88
N LYS A 205 4.82 11.99 -12.02
CA LYS A 205 6.08 12.64 -12.41
C LYS A 205 6.97 11.60 -13.07
N GLU A 206 7.04 11.63 -14.40
CA GLU A 206 8.01 10.84 -15.15
C GLU A 206 9.45 11.20 -14.76
N LYS A 207 10.37 10.26 -14.99
CA LYS A 207 11.74 10.29 -14.49
C LYS A 207 12.73 10.81 -15.51
#